data_AF-A0A1Y1T831-F1
#
_entry.id   AF-A0A1Y1T831-F1
#
_cell.length_a   1.000
_cell.length_b   1.000
_cell.length_c   1.000
_cell.angle_alpha   90.00
_cell.angle_beta   90.00
_cell.angle_gamma   90.00
#
_symmetry.space_group_name_H-M   'P 1'
#
loop_
_entity.id
_entity.type
_entity.pdbx_description
1 polymer ?
#
loop_
_entity_poly.entity_id
_entity_poly.type
_entity_poly.pdbx_seq_one_letter_code
_entity_poly.pdbx_strand_id
1 'polypeptide(L)'
;MKQNVKQKKEVPKNGLLILGLLALYKWLQKAWAQWMSNKTKSISKRAVTIALVVFVSLTSGYCIYLGVHAITGKSKGNAFTVTPIKRPRHLTESGAKASPLPPVSKQEYRRIQKFQWYMDSLARSPTGRKLYDSIIATRPGLMDSVRYIEKEYQNFKNQ
;
A
#
# COMPACT_ATOMS: atom_id res chain seq x y z
N MET A 1 53.56 36.62 -32.99
CA MET A 1 52.31 37.24 -32.51
C MET A 1 51.35 36.12 -32.09
N LYS A 2 51.21 35.83 -30.79
CA LYS A 2 50.18 34.90 -30.26
C LYS A 2 49.54 35.57 -29.05
N GLN A 3 48.31 36.02 -29.22
CA GLN A 3 47.55 36.77 -28.22
C GLN A 3 47.16 35.86 -27.05
N ASN A 4 47.46 36.34 -25.84
CA ASN A 4 47.05 35.77 -24.56
C ASN A 4 45.60 36.18 -24.28
N VAL A 5 44.65 35.25 -24.39
CA VAL A 5 43.26 35.47 -23.93
C VAL A 5 43.15 34.98 -22.50
N LYS A 6 43.29 35.90 -21.53
CA LYS A 6 42.94 35.65 -20.13
C LYS A 6 41.44 35.36 -20.03
N GLN A 7 41.08 34.10 -19.78
CA GLN A 7 39.72 33.75 -19.37
C GLN A 7 39.45 34.27 -17.96
N LYS A 8 38.72 35.37 -17.86
CA LYS A 8 38.11 35.85 -16.62
C LYS A 8 36.92 34.94 -16.31
N LYS A 9 37.09 33.98 -15.38
CA LYS A 9 36.00 33.12 -14.89
C LYS A 9 35.04 33.96 -14.04
N GLU A 10 33.88 34.27 -14.61
CA GLU A 10 32.71 34.78 -13.89
C GLU A 10 32.26 33.71 -12.89
N VAL A 11 32.41 33.97 -11.59
CA VAL A 11 31.96 33.05 -10.53
C VAL A 11 30.42 33.12 -10.49
N PRO A 12 29.69 32.00 -10.72
CA PRO A 12 28.24 32.04 -10.71
C PRO A 12 27.74 32.41 -9.32
N LYS A 13 26.83 33.41 -9.20
CA LYS A 13 26.22 33.87 -7.94
C LYS A 13 25.70 32.70 -7.08
N ASN A 14 25.25 31.61 -7.71
CA ASN A 14 24.77 30.40 -7.05
C ASN A 14 25.88 29.64 -6.28
N GLY A 15 27.12 29.65 -6.79
CA GLY A 15 28.27 29.06 -6.10
C GLY A 15 28.63 29.83 -4.83
N LEU A 16 28.49 31.17 -4.84
CA LEU A 16 28.71 32.01 -3.66
C LEU A 16 27.68 31.70 -2.54
N LEU A 17 26.42 31.51 -2.92
CA LEU A 17 25.34 31.16 -1.97
C LEU A 17 25.51 29.75 -1.38
N ILE A 18 25.89 28.77 -2.19
CA ILE A 18 26.17 27.40 -1.73
C ILE A 18 27.36 27.39 -0.76
N LEU A 19 28.41 28.16 -1.06
CA LEU A 19 29.56 28.32 -0.15
C LEU A 19 29.14 28.98 1.18
N GLY A 20 28.25 29.97 1.14
CA GLY A 20 27.69 30.60 2.33
C GLY A 20 26.87 29.64 3.19
N LEU A 21 26.01 28.82 2.57
CA LEU A 21 25.22 27.80 3.27
C LEU A 21 26.10 26.71 3.90
N LEU A 22 27.14 26.26 3.19
CA LEU A 22 28.09 25.30 3.73
C LEU A 22 28.90 25.88 4.90
N ALA A 23 29.26 27.16 4.83
CA ALA A 23 29.93 27.85 5.93
C ALA A 23 29.01 27.97 7.15
N LEU A 24 27.74 28.33 6.95
CA LEU A 24 26.73 28.40 8.01
C LEU A 24 26.48 27.03 8.66
N TYR A 25 26.34 25.98 7.84
CA TYR A 25 26.20 24.60 8.31
C TYR A 25 27.40 24.17 9.16
N LYS A 26 28.62 24.41 8.68
CA LYS A 26 29.85 24.08 9.43
C LYS A 26 29.97 24.89 10.71
N TRP A 27 29.56 26.15 10.70
CA TRP A 27 29.55 26.98 11.90
C TRP A 27 28.54 26.45 12.92
N LEU A 28 27.32 26.13 12.49
CA LEU A 28 26.28 25.56 13.34
C LEU A 28 26.70 24.21 13.92
N GLN A 29 27.32 23.35 13.10
CA GLN A 29 27.87 22.07 13.54
C GLN A 29 28.95 22.26 14.61
N LYS A 30 29.87 23.22 14.41
CA LYS A 30 30.92 23.53 15.40
C LYS A 30 30.34 24.12 16.68
N ALA A 31 29.40 25.06 16.57
CA ALA A 31 28.74 25.68 17.72
C ALA A 31 27.98 24.64 18.54
N TRP A 32 27.26 23.74 17.87
CA TRP A 32 26.54 22.65 18.52
C TRP A 32 27.49 21.63 19.16
N ALA A 33 28.56 21.23 18.47
CA ALA A 33 29.57 20.33 19.03
C ALA A 33 30.26 20.93 20.26
N GLN A 34 30.57 22.23 20.24
CA GLN A 34 31.18 22.95 21.36
C GLN A 34 30.19 23.10 22.53
N TRP A 35 28.92 23.38 22.24
CA TRP A 35 27.86 23.42 23.24
C TRP A 35 27.64 22.04 23.89
N MET A 36 27.54 20.98 23.10
CA MET A 36 27.45 19.59 23.58
C MET A 36 28.69 19.21 24.39
N SER A 37 29.88 19.57 23.92
CA SER A 37 31.13 19.30 24.64
C SER A 37 31.15 20.00 25.99
N ASN A 38 30.79 21.28 26.06
CA ASN A 38 30.73 22.04 27.31
C ASN A 38 29.66 21.49 28.26
N LYS A 39 28.50 21.08 27.72
CA LYS A 39 27.43 20.47 28.52
C LYS A 39 27.81 19.08 29.01
N THR A 40 28.57 18.31 28.23
CA THR A 40 29.05 16.97 28.62
C THR A 40 30.21 17.04 29.61
N LYS A 41 31.11 18.03 29.47
CA LYS A 41 32.22 18.28 30.41
C LYS A 41 31.76 18.55 31.84
N SER A 42 30.59 19.18 32.01
CA SER A 42 30.03 19.44 33.34
C SER A 42 29.31 18.24 33.96
N ILE A 43 29.11 17.15 33.22
CA ILE A 43 28.50 15.93 33.75
C ILE A 43 29.61 15.10 34.40
N SER A 44 29.58 15.02 35.73
CA SER A 44 30.49 14.14 36.46
C SER A 44 30.23 12.67 36.10
N LYS A 45 31.26 11.82 36.15
CA LYS A 45 31.12 10.37 35.92
C LYS A 45 30.04 9.77 36.83
N ARG A 46 29.91 10.26 38.06
CA ARG A 46 28.86 9.86 39.01
C ARG A 46 27.45 10.20 38.50
N ALA A 47 27.26 11.41 37.94
CA ALA A 47 25.98 11.81 37.37
C ALA A 47 25.60 10.97 36.14
N VAL A 48 26.57 10.61 35.28
CA VAL A 48 26.34 9.69 34.16
C VAL A 48 25.94 8.31 34.67
N THR A 49 26.66 7.76 35.65
CA THR A 49 26.33 6.45 36.23
C THR A 49 24.95 6.47 36.89
N ILE A 50 24.60 7.52 37.64
CA ILE A 50 23.27 7.67 38.25
C ILE A 50 22.19 7.74 37.16
N ALA A 51 22.39 8.55 36.13
CA ALA A 51 21.44 8.66 35.02
C ALA A 51 21.25 7.31 34.30
N LEU A 52 22.35 6.56 34.11
CA LEU A 52 22.30 5.21 33.52
C LEU A 52 21.52 4.25 34.41
N VAL A 53 21.80 4.22 35.71
CA VAL A 53 21.10 3.36 36.67
C VAL A 53 19.62 3.71 36.73
N VAL A 54 19.26 5.00 36.78
CA VAL A 54 17.86 5.46 36.74
C VAL A 54 17.19 5.03 35.45
N PHE A 55 17.85 5.23 34.30
CA PHE A 55 17.31 4.85 32.99
C PHE A 55 17.05 3.34 32.91
N VAL A 56 18.03 2.52 33.30
CA VAL A 56 17.91 1.06 33.35
C VAL A 56 16.82 0.63 34.35
N SER A 57 16.72 1.29 35.50
CA SER A 57 15.70 0.96 36.51
C SER A 57 14.29 1.29 36.04
N LEU A 58 14.09 2.44 35.39
CA LEU A 58 12.80 2.84 34.83
C LEU A 58 12.38 1.93 33.69
N THR A 59 13.29 1.61 32.77
CA THR A 59 13.02 0.71 31.65
C THR A 59 12.75 -0.72 32.12
N SER A 60 13.58 -1.25 33.02
CA SER A 60 13.37 -2.56 33.62
C SER A 60 12.05 -2.62 34.40
N GLY A 61 11.79 -1.63 35.25
CA GLY A 61 10.55 -1.52 36.01
C GLY A 61 9.31 -1.42 35.11
N TYR A 62 9.39 -0.67 34.01
CA TYR A 62 8.31 -0.59 33.02
C TYR A 62 8.07 -1.93 32.31
N CYS A 63 9.13 -2.64 31.91
CA CYS A 63 9.03 -3.97 31.32
C CYS A 63 8.41 -4.99 32.28
N ILE A 64 8.84 -4.97 33.55
CA ILE A 64 8.28 -5.85 34.59
C ILE A 64 6.81 -5.48 34.85
N TYR A 65 6.49 -4.19 34.95
CA TYR A 65 5.12 -3.71 35.08
C TYR A 65 4.25 -4.21 33.93
N LEU A 66 4.72 -4.07 32.68
CA LEU A 66 4.00 -4.54 31.50
C LEU A 66 3.81 -6.06 31.53
N GLY A 67 4.85 -6.82 31.92
CA GLY A 67 4.79 -8.27 32.05
C GLY A 67 3.80 -8.73 33.13
N VAL A 68 3.86 -8.16 34.32
CA VAL A 68 2.93 -8.47 35.43
C VAL A 68 1.52 -8.03 35.05
N HIS A 69 1.34 -6.87 34.45
CA HIS A 69 0.03 -6.41 33.98
C HIS A 69 -0.52 -7.31 32.85
N ALA A 70 0.33 -7.88 31.99
CA ALA A 70 -0.09 -8.82 30.96
C ALA A 70 -0.54 -10.18 31.54
N ILE A 71 0.06 -10.63 32.64
CA ILE A 71 -0.24 -11.93 33.28
C ILE A 71 -1.37 -11.82 34.31
N THR A 72 -1.35 -10.78 35.13
CA THR A 72 -2.26 -10.58 36.28
C THR A 72 -3.45 -9.70 35.93
N GLY A 73 -3.30 -8.81 34.94
CA GLY A 73 -4.44 -8.10 34.38
C GLY A 73 -5.42 -9.15 33.87
N LYS A 74 -6.69 -9.04 34.28
CA LYS A 74 -7.81 -9.78 33.68
C LYS A 74 -7.98 -9.30 32.24
N SER A 75 -6.99 -9.54 31.39
CA SER A 75 -7.04 -9.29 29.97
C SER A 75 -7.98 -10.33 29.38
N LYS A 76 -9.27 -10.01 29.46
CA LYS A 76 -10.28 -10.38 28.45
C LYS A 76 -9.98 -9.72 27.08
N GLY A 77 -8.72 -9.40 26.78
CA GLY A 77 -8.34 -8.64 25.61
C GLY A 77 -6.93 -8.99 25.18
N ASN A 78 -6.82 -9.45 23.93
CA ASN A 78 -5.59 -9.58 23.16
C ASN A 78 -4.79 -10.87 23.37
N ALA A 79 -5.46 -12.02 23.56
CA ALA A 79 -5.01 -13.20 22.82
C ALA A 79 -4.85 -12.74 21.37
N PHE A 80 -3.66 -12.90 20.81
CA PHE A 80 -3.34 -12.59 19.41
C PHE A 80 -4.54 -12.99 18.56
N THR A 81 -5.42 -12.02 18.29
CA THR A 81 -6.54 -12.25 17.40
C THR A 81 -5.80 -12.31 16.10
N VAL A 82 -5.56 -13.53 15.65
CA VAL A 82 -5.29 -13.81 14.25
C VAL A 82 -6.47 -13.16 13.57
N THR A 83 -6.33 -11.88 13.22
CA THR A 83 -7.31 -11.16 12.44
C THR A 83 -7.35 -11.99 11.18
N PRO A 84 -8.43 -12.72 10.92
CA PRO A 84 -8.52 -13.45 9.68
C PRO A 84 -8.35 -12.38 8.62
N ILE A 85 -7.30 -12.49 7.81
CA ILE A 85 -7.06 -11.58 6.69
C ILE A 85 -8.34 -11.66 5.86
N LYS A 86 -9.21 -10.67 6.01
CA LYS A 86 -10.39 -10.50 5.16
C LYS A 86 -9.83 -10.10 3.81
N ARG A 87 -9.46 -11.12 3.03
CA ARG A 87 -9.09 -10.95 1.63
C ARG A 87 -10.29 -10.28 0.95
N PRO A 88 -10.11 -9.13 0.28
CA PRO A 88 -11.16 -8.60 -0.57
C PRO A 88 -11.52 -9.68 -1.58
N ARG A 89 -12.82 -9.94 -1.73
CA ARG A 89 -13.41 -11.06 -2.49
C ARG A 89 -13.01 -11.10 -3.98
N HIS A 90 -12.27 -10.10 -4.47
CA HIS A 90 -11.98 -9.89 -5.89
C HIS A 90 -10.56 -9.36 -6.16
N LEU A 91 -9.53 -9.86 -5.46
CA LEU A 91 -8.17 -9.77 -5.99
C LEU A 91 -7.80 -11.13 -6.56
N THR A 92 -7.73 -11.13 -7.88
CA THR A 92 -7.33 -12.21 -8.76
C THR A 92 -6.05 -12.90 -8.27
N GLU A 93 -6.07 -14.23 -8.41
CA GLU A 93 -4.93 -15.13 -8.60
C GLU A 93 -4.45 -16.01 -7.42
N SER A 94 -4.56 -17.32 -7.69
CA SER A 94 -3.85 -18.47 -7.11
C SER A 94 -4.07 -18.82 -5.63
N GLY A 95 -4.93 -19.81 -5.39
CA GLY A 95 -5.04 -20.50 -4.12
C GLY A 95 -6.44 -21.01 -3.85
N ALA A 96 -6.74 -22.19 -4.37
CA ALA A 96 -8.02 -22.89 -4.28
C ALA A 96 -8.64 -22.86 -2.87
N LYS A 97 -9.72 -22.10 -2.72
CA LYS A 97 -10.92 -22.57 -2.01
C LYS A 97 -12.10 -22.20 -2.88
N ALA A 98 -12.59 -23.18 -3.62
CA ALA A 98 -13.91 -23.13 -4.23
C ALA A 98 -14.91 -22.87 -3.09
N SER A 99 -15.27 -21.59 -2.89
CA SER A 99 -16.56 -21.29 -2.29
C SER A 99 -17.57 -21.92 -3.24
N PRO A 100 -18.51 -22.74 -2.76
CA PRO A 100 -19.58 -23.21 -3.62
C PRO A 100 -20.34 -21.96 -4.01
N LEU A 101 -20.05 -21.44 -5.21
CA LEU A 101 -21.00 -20.64 -5.93
C LEU A 101 -22.31 -21.43 -5.84
N PRO A 102 -23.42 -20.83 -5.37
CA PRO A 102 -24.68 -21.53 -5.37
C PRO A 102 -24.85 -22.09 -6.78
N PRO A 103 -25.12 -23.41 -6.93
CA PRO A 103 -25.22 -24.02 -8.24
C PRO A 103 -26.23 -23.18 -9.02
N VAL A 104 -25.75 -22.51 -10.07
CA VAL A 104 -26.59 -21.65 -10.93
C VAL A 104 -27.81 -22.47 -11.26
N SER A 105 -28.98 -22.02 -10.81
CA SER A 105 -30.19 -22.80 -10.98
C SER A 105 -30.39 -23.00 -12.47
N LYS A 106 -30.82 -24.19 -12.91
CA LYS A 106 -31.17 -24.45 -14.31
C LYS A 106 -32.11 -23.39 -14.88
N GLN A 107 -32.92 -22.77 -14.02
CA GLN A 107 -33.81 -21.66 -14.38
C GLN A 107 -33.06 -20.36 -14.72
N GLU A 108 -32.00 -20.02 -13.98
CA GLU A 108 -31.18 -18.83 -14.22
C GLU A 108 -30.37 -18.98 -15.50
N TYR A 109 -29.78 -20.16 -15.72
CA TYR A 109 -29.09 -20.47 -16.97
C TYR A 109 -30.01 -20.34 -18.19
N ARG A 110 -31.26 -20.85 -18.09
CA ARG A 110 -32.26 -20.67 -19.16
C ARG A 110 -32.60 -19.21 -19.45
N ARG A 111 -32.56 -18.32 -18.46
CA ARG A 111 -32.78 -16.87 -18.69
C ARG A 111 -31.64 -16.28 -19.51
N ILE A 112 -30.39 -16.68 -19.22
CA ILE A 112 -29.20 -16.24 -19.96
C ILE A 112 -29.24 -16.76 -21.41
N GLN A 113 -29.63 -18.02 -21.63
CA GLN A 113 -29.78 -18.58 -22.98
C GLN A 113 -30.87 -17.87 -23.79
N LYS A 114 -32.02 -17.56 -23.17
CA LYS A 114 -33.07 -16.77 -23.82
C LYS A 114 -32.60 -15.38 -24.20
N PHE A 115 -31.80 -14.75 -23.35
CA PHE A 115 -31.19 -13.45 -23.64
C PHE A 115 -30.24 -13.52 -24.84
N GLN A 116 -29.40 -14.57 -24.92
CA GLN A 116 -28.52 -14.80 -26.08
C GLN A 116 -29.31 -14.94 -27.38
N TRP A 117 -30.37 -15.77 -27.39
CA TRP A 117 -31.23 -15.91 -28.58
C TRP A 117 -31.94 -14.62 -28.96
N TYR A 118 -32.38 -13.83 -27.98
CA TYR A 118 -32.95 -12.52 -28.24
C TYR A 118 -31.95 -11.59 -28.93
N MET A 119 -30.72 -11.52 -28.42
CA MET A 119 -29.67 -10.71 -29.02
C MET A 119 -29.28 -11.19 -30.43
N ASP A 120 -29.20 -12.51 -30.65
CA ASP A 120 -28.95 -13.09 -31.97
C ASP A 120 -30.09 -12.79 -32.95
N SER A 121 -31.34 -12.81 -32.47
CA SER A 121 -32.51 -12.45 -33.28
C SER A 121 -32.48 -10.97 -33.66
N LEU A 122 -32.06 -10.08 -32.75
CA LEU A 122 -31.90 -8.66 -33.04
C LEU A 122 -30.80 -8.41 -34.07
N ALA A 123 -29.68 -9.13 -33.98
CA ALA A 123 -28.56 -8.99 -34.92
C ALA A 123 -28.91 -9.45 -36.35
N ARG A 124 -29.77 -10.46 -36.50
CA ARG A 124 -30.18 -11.01 -37.81
C ARG A 124 -31.27 -10.19 -38.49
N SER A 125 -32.07 -9.44 -37.74
CA SER A 125 -33.14 -8.62 -38.32
C SER A 125 -32.63 -7.24 -38.75
N PRO A 126 -32.90 -6.79 -39.99
CA PRO A 126 -32.50 -5.45 -40.44
C PRO A 126 -33.18 -4.33 -39.62
N THR A 127 -34.36 -4.57 -39.06
CA THR A 127 -35.06 -3.63 -38.17
C THR A 127 -34.55 -3.71 -36.72
N GLY A 128 -34.14 -4.91 -36.28
CA GLY A 128 -33.61 -5.16 -34.93
C GLY A 128 -32.15 -4.73 -34.74
N ARG A 129 -31.38 -4.62 -35.83
CA ARG A 129 -29.95 -4.28 -35.79
C ARG A 129 -29.65 -2.92 -35.15
N LYS A 130 -30.50 -1.92 -35.38
CA LYS A 130 -30.38 -0.59 -34.74
C LYS A 130 -30.47 -0.68 -33.21
N LEU A 131 -31.36 -1.54 -32.71
CA LEU A 131 -31.51 -1.78 -31.27
C LEU A 131 -30.33 -2.56 -30.72
N TYR A 132 -29.85 -3.58 -31.46
CA TYR A 132 -28.65 -4.33 -31.11
C TYR A 132 -27.43 -3.41 -30.93
N ASP A 133 -27.17 -2.54 -31.91
CA ASP A 133 -26.03 -1.63 -31.90
C ASP A 133 -26.11 -0.64 -30.71
N SER A 134 -27.32 -0.16 -30.38
CA SER A 134 -27.55 0.71 -29.21
C SER A 134 -27.25 0.02 -27.87
N ILE A 135 -27.66 -1.24 -27.72
CA ILE A 135 -27.41 -2.04 -26.52
C ILE A 135 -25.91 -2.30 -26.35
N ILE A 136 -25.22 -2.66 -27.43
CA ILE A 136 -23.76 -2.93 -27.39
C ILE A 136 -22.96 -1.66 -27.14
N ALA A 137 -23.35 -0.52 -27.71
CA ALA A 137 -22.71 0.76 -27.46
C ALA A 137 -22.83 1.21 -25.99
N THR A 138 -23.96 0.91 -25.35
CA THR A 138 -24.20 1.26 -23.94
C THR A 138 -23.42 0.35 -22.99
N ARG A 139 -23.19 -0.91 -23.38
CA ARG A 139 -22.51 -1.92 -22.54
C ARG A 139 -21.50 -2.73 -23.36
N PRO A 140 -20.29 -2.18 -23.60
CA PRO A 140 -19.22 -2.94 -24.24
C PRO A 140 -18.86 -4.17 -23.39
N GLY A 141 -18.68 -5.33 -24.02
CA GLY A 141 -18.31 -6.59 -23.34
C GLY A 141 -19.48 -7.41 -22.75
N LEU A 142 -20.74 -7.01 -22.98
CA LEU A 142 -21.92 -7.75 -22.54
C LEU A 142 -21.95 -9.18 -23.10
N MET A 143 -21.67 -9.33 -24.39
CA MET A 143 -21.70 -10.63 -25.06
C MET A 143 -20.56 -11.55 -24.61
N ASP A 144 -19.41 -10.97 -24.27
CA ASP A 144 -18.26 -11.74 -23.77
C ASP A 144 -18.54 -12.28 -22.35
N SER A 145 -19.21 -11.48 -21.53
CA SER A 145 -19.66 -11.91 -20.20
C SER A 145 -20.67 -13.06 -20.28
N VAL A 146 -21.62 -13.00 -21.23
CA VAL A 146 -22.60 -14.07 -21.47
C VAL A 146 -21.91 -15.37 -21.90
N ARG A 147 -20.94 -15.28 -22.83
CA ARG A 147 -20.14 -16.43 -23.29
C ARG A 147 -19.30 -17.04 -22.18
N TYR A 148 -18.73 -16.20 -21.31
CA TYR A 148 -17.96 -16.66 -20.15
C TYR A 148 -18.82 -17.51 -19.22
N ILE A 149 -20.04 -17.05 -18.90
CA ILE A 149 -20.97 -17.79 -18.05
C ILE A 149 -21.40 -19.11 -18.70
N GLU A 150 -21.62 -19.13 -20.01
CA GLU A 150 -21.96 -20.35 -20.74
C GLU A 150 -20.83 -21.40 -20.65
N LYS A 151 -19.58 -20.98 -20.89
CA LYS A 151 -18.41 -21.86 -20.79
C LYS A 151 -18.26 -22.44 -19.39
N GLU A 152 -18.42 -21.60 -18.37
CA GLU A 152 -18.27 -22.02 -16.97
C GLU A 152 -19.37 -23.01 -16.57
N TYR A 153 -20.62 -22.76 -16.99
CA TYR A 153 -21.73 -23.67 -16.73
C TYR A 153 -21.53 -25.04 -17.40
N GLN A 154 -21.01 -25.10 -18.62
CA GLN A 154 -20.70 -26.37 -19.28
C GLN A 154 -19.57 -27.14 -18.57
N ASN A 155 -18.55 -26.42 -18.07
CA ASN A 155 -17.48 -27.03 -17.29
C ASN A 155 -18.02 -27.66 -16.00
N PHE A 156 -18.92 -26.97 -15.28
CA PHE A 156 -19.60 -27.53 -14.10
C PHE A 156 -20.55 -28.69 -14.42
N LYS A 157 -21.16 -28.73 -15.61
CA LYS A 157 -22.06 -29.82 -16.03
C LYS A 157 -21.30 -31.10 -16.41
N ASN A 158 -20.08 -30.96 -16.91
CA ASN A 158 -19.25 -32.07 -17.42
C ASN A 158 -18.35 -32.70 -16.34
N GLN A 159 -18.29 -32.11 -15.14
CA GLN A 159 -17.68 -32.68 -13.94
C GLN A 159 -18.71 -33.52 -13.18
#